data_AF-A0A9P8G402-F1
#
_entry.id   AF-A0A9P8G402-F1
#
_cell.length_a   1.000
_cell.length_b   1.000
_cell.length_c   1.000
_cell.angle_alpha   90.00
_cell.angle_beta   90.00
_cell.angle_gamma   90.00
#
_symmetry.space_group_name_H-M   'P 1'
#
loop_
_entity.id
_entity.type
_entity.pdbx_description
1 polymer ?
#
loop_
_entity_poly.entity_id
_entity_poly.type
_entity_poly.pdbx_seq_one_letter_code
_entity_poly.pdbx_strand_id
1 'polypeptide(L)'
;IDVVHSFRLNETSFDKKSYLGHLKQYMKKVKESMKEKGASDEEVKEFETGAQTFAKKVVGSFKDWEFFTGESMDPDGMVVLLNYREDGTTPYVAVWKHGLSEMKV
;
A
#
# COMPACT_ATOMS: atom_id res chain seq x y z
N ILE A 1 -6.55 -16.70 -3.68
CA ILE A 1 -5.91 -16.12 -2.47
C ILE A 1 -7.01 -15.56 -1.59
N ASP A 2 -7.18 -16.11 -0.39
CA ASP A 2 -8.38 -15.88 0.43
C ASP A 2 -8.62 -14.40 0.76
N VAL A 3 -7.55 -13.63 0.97
CA VAL A 3 -7.63 -12.18 1.21
C VAL A 3 -8.26 -11.44 0.02
N VAL A 4 -7.84 -11.74 -1.22
CA VAL A 4 -8.39 -11.11 -2.43
C VAL A 4 -9.89 -11.37 -2.54
N HIS A 5 -10.31 -12.61 -2.29
CA HIS A 5 -11.71 -13.00 -2.40
C HIS A 5 -12.57 -12.45 -1.25
N SER A 6 -12.06 -12.50 -0.02
CA SER A 6 -12.80 -12.08 1.19
C SER A 6 -13.01 -10.57 1.24
N PHE A 7 -12.03 -9.79 0.77
CA PHE A 7 -12.10 -8.33 0.74
C PHE A 7 -12.50 -7.75 -0.63
N ARG A 8 -12.92 -8.63 -1.57
CA ARG A 8 -13.36 -8.24 -2.93
C ARG A 8 -12.38 -7.31 -3.64
N LEU A 9 -11.10 -7.66 -3.55
CA LEU A 9 -10.04 -6.88 -4.17
C LEU A 9 -10.07 -7.09 -5.69
N ASN A 10 -9.88 -6.00 -6.43
CA ASN A 10 -9.83 -6.00 -7.89
C ASN A 10 -8.39 -5.85 -8.36
N GLU A 11 -7.94 -6.72 -9.25
CA GLU A 11 -6.61 -6.62 -9.84
C GLU A 11 -6.51 -5.36 -10.71
N THR A 12 -5.36 -4.69 -10.64
CA THR A 12 -5.03 -3.54 -11.49
C THR A 12 -3.59 -3.65 -11.97
N SER A 13 -3.27 -2.91 -13.03
CA SER A 13 -1.93 -2.88 -13.61
C SER A 13 -1.36 -1.48 -13.55
N PHE A 14 -0.08 -1.38 -13.18
CA PHE A 14 0.70 -0.15 -13.28
C PHE A 14 1.96 -0.38 -14.08
N ASP A 15 2.46 0.67 -14.73
CA ASP A 15 3.88 0.76 -15.03
C ASP A 15 4.63 1.41 -13.84
N LYS A 16 5.97 1.30 -13.83
CA LYS A 16 6.79 1.86 -12.73
C LYS A 16 6.54 3.36 -12.49
N LYS A 17 6.28 4.14 -13.55
CA LYS A 17 6.15 5.59 -13.48
C LYS A 17 4.78 5.98 -12.89
N SER A 18 3.72 5.36 -13.38
CA SER A 18 2.34 5.54 -12.90
C SER A 18 2.20 5.08 -11.45
N TYR A 19 2.79 3.94 -11.07
CA TYR A 19 2.81 3.49 -9.68
C TYR A 19 3.52 4.49 -8.75
N LEU A 20 4.70 4.99 -9.15
CA LEU A 20 5.42 6.01 -8.37
C LEU A 20 4.62 7.31 -8.22
N GLY A 21 3.88 7.70 -9.27
CA GLY A 21 2.99 8.86 -9.25
C GLY A 21 1.84 8.67 -8.26
N HIS A 22 1.13 7.55 -8.37
CA HIS A 22 0.04 7.18 -7.47
C HIS A 22 0.53 7.08 -6.01
N LEU A 23 1.62 6.36 -5.77
CA LEU A 23 2.17 6.19 -4.43
C LEU A 23 2.55 7.52 -3.80
N LYS A 24 3.13 8.46 -4.55
CA LYS A 24 3.45 9.79 -4.04
C LYS A 24 2.20 10.57 -3.60
N GLN A 25 1.13 10.51 -4.39
CA GLN A 25 -0.15 11.15 -4.04
C GLN A 25 -0.78 10.51 -2.82
N TYR A 26 -0.81 9.17 -2.78
CA TYR A 26 -1.35 8.41 -1.67
C TYR A 26 -0.58 8.67 -0.34
N MET A 27 0.75 8.68 -0.37
CA MET A 27 1.57 9.00 0.81
C MET A 27 1.31 10.41 1.35
N LYS A 28 1.04 11.39 0.47
CA LYS A 28 0.65 12.74 0.89
C LYS A 28 -0.68 12.73 1.66
N LYS A 29 -1.69 12.03 1.15
CA LYS A 29 -3.00 11.88 1.82
C LYS A 29 -2.86 11.20 3.19
N VAL A 30 -2.06 10.14 3.27
CA VAL A 30 -1.80 9.45 4.54
C VAL A 30 -1.11 10.39 5.54
N LYS A 31 -0.12 11.17 5.11
CA LYS A 31 0.56 12.16 5.97
C LYS A 31 -0.40 13.23 6.48
N GLU A 32 -1.28 13.74 5.62
CA GLU A 32 -2.34 14.70 6.02
C GLU A 32 -3.26 14.07 7.07
N SER A 33 -3.75 12.84 6.84
CA SER A 33 -4.59 12.12 7.80
C SER A 33 -3.88 11.83 9.13
N MET A 34 -2.58 11.50 9.12
CA MET A 34 -1.79 11.32 10.34
C MET A 34 -1.75 12.60 11.17
N LYS A 35 -1.52 13.75 10.53
CA LYS A 35 -1.50 15.05 11.21
C LYS A 35 -2.87 15.43 11.76
N GLU A 36 -3.94 15.18 11.01
CA GLU A 36 -5.32 15.40 11.47
C GLU A 36 -5.67 14.54 12.69
N LYS A 37 -5.12 13.33 12.77
CA LYS A 37 -5.27 12.41 13.93
C LYS A 37 -4.34 12.75 15.10
N GLY A 38 -3.55 13.83 15.01
CA GLY A 38 -2.67 14.28 16.08
C GLY A 38 -1.34 13.52 16.20
N ALA A 39 -0.91 12.83 15.13
CA ALA A 39 0.41 12.21 15.11
C ALA A 39 1.52 13.26 15.27
N SER A 40 2.58 12.90 15.99
CA SER A 40 3.74 13.77 16.18
C SER A 40 4.54 13.94 14.89
N ASP A 41 5.35 14.99 14.80
CA ASP A 41 6.28 15.19 13.68
C ASP A 41 7.29 14.04 13.55
N GLU A 42 7.61 13.37 14.67
CA GLU A 42 8.50 12.21 14.71
C GLU A 42 7.84 10.99 14.06
N GLU A 43 6.58 10.69 14.41
CA GLU A 43 5.80 9.60 13.80
C GLU A 43 5.61 9.81 12.29
N VAL A 44 5.35 11.06 11.89
CA VAL A 44 5.24 11.44 10.48
C VAL A 44 6.57 11.22 9.75
N LYS A 45 7.69 11.57 10.37
CA LYS A 45 9.02 11.39 9.78
C LYS A 45 9.41 9.91 9.68
N GLU A 46 9.07 9.11 10.68
CA GLU A 46 9.23 7.65 10.65
C GLU A 46 8.43 7.03 9.50
N PHE A 47 7.17 7.46 9.32
CA PHE A 47 6.34 7.04 8.20
C PHE A 47 6.97 7.39 6.86
N GLU A 48 7.42 8.64 6.66
CA GLU A 48 8.06 9.08 5.41
C GLU A 48 9.31 8.25 5.08
N THR A 49 10.15 7.98 6.09
CA THR A 49 11.38 7.21 5.92
C THR A 49 11.09 5.74 5.60
N GLY A 50 10.15 5.14 6.33
CA GLY A 50 9.70 3.76 6.10
C GLY A 50 9.04 3.60 4.74
N ALA A 51 8.19 4.55 4.36
CA ALA A 51 7.52 4.57 3.07
C ALA A 51 8.51 4.68 1.91
N GLN A 52 9.51 5.56 2.00
CA GLN A 52 10.54 5.68 0.98
C GLN A 52 11.35 4.38 0.82
N THR A 53 11.66 3.72 1.94
CA THR A 53 12.41 2.45 1.94
C THR A 53 11.60 1.35 1.28
N PHE A 54 10.32 1.22 1.65
CA PHE A 54 9.45 0.21 1.08
C PHE A 54 9.13 0.49 -0.41
N ALA A 55 8.93 1.75 -0.79
CA ALA A 55 8.75 2.16 -2.19
C ALA A 55 9.94 1.74 -3.07
N LYS A 56 11.18 1.92 -2.58
CA LYS A 56 12.39 1.45 -3.28
C LYS A 56 12.39 -0.07 -3.46
N LYS A 57 11.97 -0.84 -2.44
CA LYS A 57 11.84 -2.29 -2.54
C LYS A 57 10.86 -2.68 -3.65
N VAL A 58 9.66 -2.09 -3.65
CA VAL A 58 8.62 -2.39 -4.66
C VAL A 58 9.10 -2.04 -6.07
N VAL A 59 9.76 -0.90 -6.27
CA VAL A 59 10.26 -0.51 -7.61
C VAL A 59 11.43 -1.39 -8.08
N GLY A 60 12.26 -1.85 -7.13
CA GLY A 60 13.38 -2.77 -7.40
C GLY A 60 12.91 -4.12 -7.93
N SER A 61 11.88 -4.70 -7.31
CA SER A 61 11.27 -5.98 -7.70
C SER A 61 9.89 -5.83 -8.35
N PHE A 62 9.64 -4.74 -9.06
CA PHE A 62 8.29 -4.34 -9.54
C PHE A 62 7.52 -5.43 -10.30
N LYS A 63 8.22 -6.28 -11.05
CA LYS A 63 7.60 -7.35 -11.83
C LYS A 63 7.09 -8.52 -10.97
N ASP A 64 7.56 -8.61 -9.73
CA ASP A 64 7.20 -9.67 -8.79
C ASP A 64 5.99 -9.28 -7.93
N TRP A 65 5.50 -8.04 -8.08
CA TRP A 65 4.33 -7.54 -7.35
C TRP A 65 3.10 -7.55 -8.23
N GLU A 66 2.02 -8.06 -7.67
CA GLU A 66 0.67 -7.90 -8.19
C GLU A 66 -0.02 -6.75 -7.44
N PHE A 67 -0.80 -5.94 -8.15
CA PHE A 67 -1.42 -4.72 -7.61
C PHE A 67 -2.93 -4.89 -7.56
N PHE A 68 -3.53 -4.51 -6.44
CA PHE A 68 -4.96 -4.64 -6.21
C PHE A 68 -5.57 -3.37 -5.65
N THR A 69 -6.79 -3.04 -6.05
CA THR A 69 -7.61 -1.96 -5.47
C THR A 69 -8.79 -2.56 -4.69
N GLY A 70 -9.38 -1.76 -3.80
CA GLY A 70 -10.62 -2.14 -3.11
C GLY A 70 -11.84 -2.19 -4.04
N GLU A 71 -12.98 -2.61 -3.49
CA GLU A 71 -14.25 -2.73 -4.22
C GLU A 71 -14.70 -1.41 -4.88
N SER A 72 -14.40 -0.26 -4.26
CA SER A 72 -14.74 1.06 -4.81
C SER A 72 -13.87 1.50 -5.99
N MET A 73 -12.73 0.81 -6.23
CA MET A 73 -11.73 1.17 -7.24
C MET A 73 -11.31 2.66 -7.19
N ASP A 74 -11.29 3.26 -5.99
CA ASP A 74 -10.87 4.65 -5.80
C ASP A 74 -9.44 4.86 -6.33
N PRO A 75 -9.23 5.71 -7.35
CA PRO A 75 -7.91 5.95 -7.93
C PRO A 75 -6.91 6.59 -6.96
N ASP A 76 -7.42 7.21 -5.88
CA ASP A 76 -6.61 7.77 -4.81
C ASP A 76 -6.55 6.88 -3.56
N GLY A 77 -7.22 5.73 -3.59
CA GLY A 77 -7.28 4.77 -2.50
C GLY A 77 -5.97 3.99 -2.35
N MET A 78 -5.93 3.13 -1.32
CA MET A 78 -4.78 2.26 -1.10
C MET A 78 -4.71 1.16 -2.18
N VAL A 79 -3.55 1.03 -2.81
CA VAL A 79 -3.20 -0.16 -3.59
C VAL A 79 -2.63 -1.23 -2.64
N VAL A 80 -3.30 -2.38 -2.60
CA VAL A 80 -2.82 -3.58 -1.90
C VAL A 80 -1.81 -4.28 -2.80
N LEU A 81 -0.66 -4.61 -2.24
CA LEU A 81 0.43 -5.26 -2.97
C LEU A 81 0.48 -6.73 -2.58
N LEU A 82 0.55 -7.61 -3.57
CA LEU A 82 0.67 -9.03 -3.36
C LEU A 82 1.99 -9.53 -3.94
N ASN A 83 2.65 -10.43 -3.22
CA ASN A 83 3.86 -11.11 -3.65
C ASN A 83 3.94 -12.46 -2.94
N TYR A 84 4.89 -13.30 -3.35
CA TYR A 84 5.13 -14.62 -2.80
C TYR A 84 6.41 -14.61 -1.97
N ARG A 85 6.46 -15.46 -0.93
CA ARG A 85 7.66 -15.66 -0.12
C ARG A 85 8.77 -16.29 -0.98
N GLU A 86 9.96 -16.44 -0.40
CA GLU A 86 11.11 -17.04 -1.07
C GLU A 86 10.85 -18.48 -1.55
N ASP A 87 9.85 -19.17 -0.96
CA ASP A 87 9.36 -20.47 -1.40
C ASP A 87 8.55 -20.44 -2.72
N GLY A 88 8.26 -19.25 -3.26
CA GLY A 88 7.53 -19.03 -4.51
C GLY A 88 6.06 -19.45 -4.50
N THR A 89 5.51 -19.90 -3.36
CA THR A 89 4.17 -20.50 -3.29
C THR A 89 3.31 -19.93 -2.18
N THR A 90 3.91 -19.40 -1.11
CA THR A 90 3.18 -18.79 -0.01
C THR A 90 2.90 -17.31 -0.33
N PRO A 91 1.64 -16.92 -0.61
CA PRO A 91 1.32 -15.52 -0.88
C PRO A 91 1.33 -14.69 0.41
N TYR A 92 1.69 -13.42 0.29
CA TYR A 92 1.48 -12.41 1.31
C TYR A 92 1.00 -11.10 0.69
N VAL A 93 0.23 -10.34 1.46
CA VAL A 93 -0.16 -8.98 1.10
C VAL A 93 0.61 -7.97 1.93
N ALA A 94 0.98 -6.86 1.32
CA ALA A 94 1.51 -5.69 2.00
C ALA A 94 0.50 -4.54 1.90
N VAL A 95 0.18 -3.96 3.05
CA VAL A 95 -0.75 -2.84 3.20
C VAL A 95 -0.12 -1.75 4.04
N TRP A 96 -0.51 -0.50 3.78
CA TRP A 96 -0.01 0.65 4.51
C TRP A 96 -0.76 0.81 5.83
N LYS A 97 -0.13 0.42 6.95
CA LYS A 97 -0.73 0.51 8.30
C LYS A 97 -1.38 1.87 8.59
N HIS A 98 -0.69 2.97 8.27
CA HIS A 98 -1.17 4.33 8.54
C HIS A 98 -2.37 4.74 7.66
N GLY A 99 -2.66 3.99 6.59
CA GLY A 99 -3.85 4.15 5.76
C GLY A 99 -5.04 3.30 6.22
N LEU A 100 -4.91 2.56 7.32
CA LEU A 100 -5.95 1.72 7.89
C LEU A 100 -6.42 2.28 9.24
N SER A 101 -7.68 2.00 9.57
CA SER A 101 -8.22 2.16 10.93
C SER A 101 -8.74 0.82 11.43
N GLU A 102 -8.54 0.54 12.70
CA GLU A 102 -9.09 -0.66 13.34
C GLU A 102 -10.57 -0.46 13.69
N MET A 103 -11.33 -1.56 13.60
CA MET A 103 -12.70 -1.63 14.08
C MET A 103 -12.87 -2.99 14.76
N LYS A 104 -13.30 -2.97 16.02
CA LYS A 104 -13.65 -4.18 16.75
C LYS A 104 -15.09 -4.56 16.42
N VAL A 105 -15.28 -5.82 16.00
CA VAL A 105 -16.60 -6.44 15.80
C VAL A 105 -17.03 -7.12 17.09
#